data_AF-A0AAD5YFI3-F1
#
_entry.id   AF-A0AAD5YFI3-F1
#
_cell.length_a   1.000
_cell.length_b   1.000
_cell.length_c   1.000
_cell.angle_alpha   90.00
_cell.angle_beta   90.00
_cell.angle_gamma   90.00
#
_symmetry.space_group_name_H-M   'P 1'
#
loop_
_entity.id
_entity.type
_entity.pdbx_description
1 polymer ?
#
loop_
_entity_poly.entity_id
_entity_poly.type
_entity_poly.pdbx_seq_one_letter_code
_entity_poly.pdbx_strand_id
1 'polypeptide(L)'
;MNVLVYSGPEVLQSSLTRSIALLKSLLQPNYTVQAITSQSLSSQPWPVACALLVLPACRESLYFSQSLSNQIRNYVEGGGSFLGIRSGFRTSGGSILAPSEYTLRFSDKSSGSTVYYKTIPGGDEDLRLVSIKSSSVGTFNGLHHVETPETVGLGKLSNVEILAQYTEGEGIAGALVRLGEGRAISWGVHIENPVPQDGKLQDDIRSEARLRLDLVRDTLRRLGLKLPSETSDIPTRFLPQFFTAVRSENDIIKQILSSLEVQLPAKLEDANDTFYFHTSEEGQEILQNIRSGEHIEEDEKIKHIAFYPSGKFPSPSVTPLFDIPLYYTYLTEARDNAQLSSGSWGIGECLLYGEVVSSTQTLLDRNHRLLSSLSPPVLSLATYQLSARGRGGNTWVSPLGCLQFSLVLKAPLTTLPAHRLVFLQYLFALAVVEACRDEGVLGKQSGEAVRVKWPNDIYIVSEDDQVKRKIGGILVHTTFMGGMVTIIIGSYRLSIHYIRPA
;
A
#
# COMPACT_ATOMS: atom_id res chain seq x y z
N MET A 1 4.98 -12.11 -0.98
CA MET A 1 3.85 -12.88 -0.43
C MET A 1 2.74 -11.91 -0.03
N ASN A 2 1.49 -12.38 -0.03
CA ASN A 2 0.31 -11.56 0.20
C ASN A 2 -0.25 -11.78 1.61
N VAL A 3 -0.71 -10.71 2.23
CA VAL A 3 -1.56 -10.72 3.42
C VAL A 3 -2.96 -10.40 2.92
N LEU A 4 -3.87 -11.35 3.08
CA LEU A 4 -5.21 -11.29 2.54
C LEU A 4 -6.18 -10.96 3.67
N VAL A 5 -6.90 -9.84 3.55
CA VAL A 5 -7.89 -9.39 4.53
C VAL A 5 -9.28 -9.67 3.97
N TYR A 6 -10.05 -10.55 4.62
CA TYR A 6 -11.38 -10.93 4.15
C TYR A 6 -12.33 -9.73 4.12
N SER A 7 -13.01 -9.54 2.99
CA SER A 7 -13.92 -8.42 2.71
C SER A 7 -15.30 -8.90 2.27
N GLY A 8 -15.86 -9.86 3.02
CA GLY A 8 -17.23 -10.33 2.83
C GLY A 8 -18.29 -9.29 3.28
N PRO A 9 -19.56 -9.47 2.87
CA PRO A 9 -20.65 -8.58 3.27
C PRO A 9 -20.90 -8.57 4.79
N GLU A 10 -20.49 -9.62 5.50
CA GLU A 10 -20.66 -9.74 6.95
C GLU A 10 -19.64 -8.87 7.72
N VAL A 11 -18.57 -8.43 7.06
CA VAL A 11 -17.44 -7.73 7.69
C VAL A 11 -17.80 -6.28 7.99
N LEU A 12 -17.42 -5.78 9.17
CA LEU A 12 -17.49 -4.35 9.48
C LEU A 12 -16.51 -3.58 8.60
N GLN A 13 -17.03 -2.69 7.75
CA GLN A 13 -16.21 -1.88 6.84
C GLN A 13 -15.15 -1.05 7.57
N SER A 14 -15.45 -0.58 8.79
CA SER A 14 -14.53 0.15 9.66
C SER A 14 -13.35 -0.73 10.09
N SER A 15 -13.60 -1.95 10.57
CA SER A 15 -12.57 -2.94 10.93
C SER A 15 -11.74 -3.38 9.72
N LEU A 16 -12.37 -3.59 8.55
CA LEU A 16 -11.66 -3.90 7.31
C LEU A 16 -10.65 -2.80 6.93
N THR A 17 -11.12 -1.54 6.92
CA THR A 17 -10.30 -0.39 6.52
C THR A 17 -9.13 -0.18 7.47
N ARG A 18 -9.39 -0.24 8.79
CA ARG A 18 -8.36 -0.10 9.83
C ARG A 18 -7.36 -1.25 9.81
N SER A 19 -7.82 -2.48 9.63
CA SER A 19 -6.94 -3.65 9.50
C SER A 19 -6.00 -3.51 8.30
N ILE A 20 -6.52 -3.11 7.13
CA ILE A 20 -5.69 -2.92 5.93
C ILE A 20 -4.66 -1.81 6.16
N ALA A 21 -5.07 -0.65 6.68
CA ALA A 21 -4.16 0.47 6.93
C ALA A 21 -3.04 0.10 7.92
N LEU A 22 -3.39 -0.52 9.05
CA LEU A 22 -2.44 -0.94 10.07
C LEU A 22 -1.47 -2.02 9.56
N LEU A 23 -1.99 -3.02 8.86
CA LEU A 23 -1.13 -4.09 8.34
C LEU A 23 -0.21 -3.56 7.23
N LYS A 24 -0.68 -2.62 6.39
CA LYS A 24 0.18 -1.97 5.38
C LYS A 24 1.36 -1.27 6.05
N SER A 25 1.11 -0.47 7.09
CA SER A 25 2.17 0.27 7.78
C SER A 25 3.19 -0.63 8.49
N LEU A 26 2.78 -1.83 8.93
CA LEU A 26 3.65 -2.75 9.65
C LEU A 26 4.34 -3.81 8.79
N LEU A 27 3.81 -4.12 7.60
CA LEU A 27 4.29 -5.24 6.79
C LEU A 27 4.92 -4.83 5.46
N GLN A 28 4.73 -3.58 5.01
CA GLN A 28 5.45 -3.08 3.85
C GLN A 28 6.92 -2.83 4.19
N PRO A 29 7.88 -3.22 3.32
CA PRO A 29 7.69 -3.68 1.94
C PRO A 29 7.67 -5.22 1.81
N ASN A 30 7.84 -5.94 2.92
CA ASN A 30 8.03 -7.40 2.94
C ASN A 30 6.79 -8.16 2.44
N TYR A 31 5.60 -7.61 2.68
CA TYR A 31 4.33 -8.19 2.25
C TYR A 31 3.42 -7.16 1.57
N THR A 32 2.59 -7.65 0.65
CA THR A 32 1.49 -6.86 0.07
C THR A 32 0.20 -7.15 0.84
N VAL A 33 -0.47 -6.11 1.33
CA VAL A 33 -1.75 -6.25 2.04
C VAL A 33 -2.89 -5.88 1.11
N GLN A 34 -3.85 -6.78 0.93
CA GLN A 34 -5.00 -6.58 0.03
C GLN A 34 -6.27 -7.20 0.58
N ALA A 35 -7.41 -6.61 0.23
CA ALA A 35 -8.72 -7.19 0.49
C ALA A 35 -8.97 -8.43 -0.39
N ILE A 36 -9.73 -9.41 0.12
CA ILE A 36 -10.16 -10.57 -0.67
C ILE A 36 -11.63 -10.92 -0.40
N THR A 37 -12.39 -11.13 -1.46
CA THR A 37 -13.81 -11.49 -1.38
C THR A 37 -14.02 -12.98 -1.18
N SER A 38 -15.19 -13.38 -0.65
CA SER A 38 -15.60 -14.79 -0.52
C SER A 38 -15.55 -15.55 -1.86
N GLN A 39 -15.98 -14.90 -2.94
CA GLN A 39 -15.91 -15.46 -4.29
C GLN A 39 -14.46 -15.72 -4.73
N SER A 40 -13.55 -14.78 -4.46
CA SER A 40 -12.13 -14.93 -4.82
C SER A 40 -11.46 -16.03 -4.00
N LEU A 41 -11.76 -16.12 -2.70
CA LEU A 41 -11.28 -17.21 -1.86
C LEU A 41 -11.77 -18.58 -2.36
N SER A 42 -13.00 -18.65 -2.88
CA SER A 42 -13.58 -19.91 -3.35
C SER A 42 -13.04 -20.36 -4.72
N SER A 43 -12.72 -19.41 -5.60
CA SER A 43 -12.44 -19.67 -7.03
C SER A 43 -10.97 -19.57 -7.44
N GLN A 44 -10.12 -18.91 -6.66
CA GLN A 44 -8.72 -18.66 -7.03
C GLN A 44 -7.73 -19.49 -6.20
N PRO A 45 -6.54 -19.83 -6.73
CA PRO A 45 -5.50 -20.56 -6.00
C PRO A 45 -4.72 -19.63 -5.05
N TRP A 46 -5.42 -18.96 -4.13
CA TRP A 46 -4.84 -18.01 -3.18
C TRP A 46 -3.86 -18.62 -2.14
N PRO A 47 -3.97 -19.89 -1.68
CA PRO A 47 -3.12 -20.38 -0.59
C PRO A 47 -1.61 -20.30 -0.88
N VAL A 48 -1.20 -20.52 -2.13
CA VAL A 48 0.22 -20.60 -2.53
C VAL A 48 0.94 -19.25 -2.36
N ALA A 49 0.23 -18.14 -2.55
CA ALA A 49 0.78 -16.79 -2.45
C ALA A 49 0.42 -16.09 -1.12
N CYS A 50 -0.31 -16.76 -0.23
CA CYS A 50 -0.80 -16.20 1.03
C CYS A 50 0.18 -16.48 2.16
N ALA A 51 0.67 -15.43 2.81
CA ALA A 51 1.44 -15.53 4.05
C ALA A 51 0.57 -15.41 5.30
N LEU A 52 -0.58 -14.73 5.20
CA LEU A 52 -1.50 -14.53 6.31
C LEU A 52 -2.91 -14.27 5.78
N LEU A 53 -3.88 -15.03 6.26
CA LEU A 53 -5.31 -14.74 6.08
C LEU A 53 -5.84 -14.07 7.34
N VAL A 54 -6.45 -12.88 7.18
CA VAL A 54 -7.02 -12.09 8.27
C VAL A 54 -8.53 -12.06 8.13
N LEU A 55 -9.25 -12.43 9.19
CA LEU A 55 -10.69 -12.22 9.33
C LEU A 55 -10.95 -11.02 10.26
N PRO A 56 -11.40 -9.88 9.72
CA PRO A 56 -11.75 -8.72 10.54
C PRO A 56 -13.04 -8.98 11.36
N ALA A 57 -13.37 -8.02 12.21
CA ALA A 57 -14.60 -8.03 12.98
C ALA A 57 -15.85 -8.03 12.05
N CYS A 58 -16.85 -8.86 12.38
CA CYS A 58 -18.04 -9.06 11.55
C CYS A 58 -19.30 -8.48 12.20
N ARG A 59 -20.11 -7.71 11.46
CA ARG A 59 -21.39 -7.19 11.95
C ARG A 59 -22.36 -8.33 12.25
N GLU A 60 -22.38 -9.33 11.38
CA GLU A 60 -23.28 -10.48 11.44
C GLU A 60 -22.51 -11.78 11.74
N SER A 61 -23.23 -12.84 12.07
CA SER A 61 -22.63 -14.16 12.26
C SER A 61 -22.05 -14.66 10.94
N LEU A 62 -20.75 -14.96 10.92
CA LEU A 62 -20.05 -15.39 9.73
C LEU A 62 -20.15 -16.91 9.54
N TYR A 63 -20.72 -17.32 8.41
CA TYR A 63 -20.80 -18.72 7.99
C TYR A 63 -20.21 -18.89 6.59
N PHE A 64 -19.20 -19.75 6.48
CA PHE A 64 -18.61 -20.11 5.20
C PHE A 64 -19.26 -21.35 4.62
N SER A 65 -19.32 -21.43 3.28
CA SER A 65 -19.70 -22.67 2.59
C SER A 65 -18.73 -23.80 2.98
N GLN A 66 -19.20 -25.05 2.97
CA GLN A 66 -18.36 -26.20 3.33
C GLN A 66 -17.07 -26.27 2.50
N SER A 67 -17.14 -25.92 1.22
CA SER A 67 -15.99 -25.88 0.32
C SER A 67 -14.96 -24.84 0.77
N LEU A 68 -15.40 -23.62 1.08
CA LEU A 68 -14.51 -22.54 1.51
C LEU A 68 -13.91 -22.82 2.90
N SER A 69 -14.73 -23.32 3.84
CA SER A 69 -14.27 -23.77 5.15
C SER A 69 -13.17 -24.83 5.03
N ASN A 70 -13.31 -25.79 4.13
CA ASN A 70 -12.29 -26.81 3.87
C ASN A 70 -11.02 -26.21 3.25
N GLN A 71 -11.13 -25.24 2.33
CA GLN A 71 -9.96 -24.57 1.75
C GLN A 71 -9.17 -23.79 2.81
N ILE A 72 -9.87 -23.01 3.65
CA ILE A 72 -9.23 -22.26 4.74
C ILE A 72 -8.58 -23.24 5.74
N ARG A 73 -9.28 -24.31 6.11
CA ARG A 73 -8.74 -25.36 6.96
C ARG A 73 -7.46 -25.95 6.38
N ASN A 74 -7.49 -26.39 5.13
CA ASN A 74 -6.34 -27.00 4.46
C ASN A 74 -5.15 -26.03 4.36
N TYR A 75 -5.41 -24.74 4.14
CA TYR A 75 -4.37 -23.72 4.15
C TYR A 75 -3.70 -23.61 5.52
N VAL A 76 -4.48 -23.47 6.59
CA VAL A 76 -3.94 -23.32 7.95
C VAL A 76 -3.25 -24.61 8.40
N GLU A 77 -3.93 -25.76 8.34
CA GLU A 77 -3.35 -27.05 8.74
C GLU A 77 -2.16 -27.48 7.85
N GLY A 78 -2.04 -26.91 6.65
CA GLY A 78 -0.94 -27.11 5.72
C GLY A 78 0.25 -26.15 5.90
N GLY A 79 0.33 -25.41 7.01
CA GLY A 79 1.45 -24.50 7.30
C GLY A 79 1.13 -23.01 7.18
N GLY A 80 -0.10 -22.67 6.82
CA GLY A 80 -0.56 -21.29 6.70
C GLY A 80 -0.79 -20.59 8.04
N SER A 81 -0.79 -19.26 7.98
CA SER A 81 -1.08 -18.40 9.14
C SER A 81 -2.44 -17.73 9.04
N PHE A 82 -3.16 -17.69 10.16
CA PHE A 82 -4.50 -17.14 10.27
C PHE A 82 -4.63 -16.18 11.46
N LEU A 83 -5.29 -15.04 11.26
CA LEU A 83 -5.58 -14.05 12.30
C LEU A 83 -7.07 -13.72 12.31
N GLY A 84 -7.72 -13.93 13.45
CA GLY A 84 -9.08 -13.47 13.71
C GLY A 84 -9.11 -12.27 14.64
N ILE A 85 -9.91 -11.27 14.28
CA ILE A 85 -10.12 -10.05 15.07
C ILE A 85 -11.57 -10.05 15.59
N ARG A 86 -11.74 -9.68 16.86
CA ARG A 86 -13.01 -9.78 17.59
C ARG A 86 -13.63 -11.17 17.47
N SER A 87 -12.84 -12.15 17.91
CA SER A 87 -13.11 -13.57 17.76
C SER A 87 -12.47 -14.36 18.87
N GLY A 88 -12.81 -15.64 18.98
CA GLY A 88 -12.16 -16.54 19.91
C GLY A 88 -12.14 -17.98 19.43
N PHE A 89 -11.33 -18.77 20.11
CA PHE A 89 -11.34 -20.22 19.98
C PHE A 89 -12.10 -20.86 21.16
N ARG A 90 -12.67 -22.03 20.93
CA ARG A 90 -13.16 -22.90 21.99
C ARG A 90 -12.90 -24.36 21.66
N THR A 91 -12.90 -25.20 22.68
CA THR A 91 -12.93 -26.66 22.51
C THR A 91 -14.38 -27.15 22.49
N SER A 92 -14.59 -28.39 22.05
CA SER A 92 -15.91 -29.05 22.12
C SER A 92 -16.39 -29.29 23.56
N GLY A 93 -15.50 -29.21 24.56
CA GLY A 93 -15.85 -29.52 25.96
C GLY A 93 -16.37 -30.95 26.17
N GLY A 94 -16.11 -31.88 25.24
CA GLY A 94 -16.65 -33.24 25.25
C GLY A 94 -17.99 -33.43 24.51
N SER A 95 -18.58 -32.37 23.95
CA SER A 95 -19.85 -32.41 23.22
C SER A 95 -19.66 -32.15 21.72
N ILE A 96 -20.48 -32.78 20.87
CA ILE A 96 -20.45 -32.50 19.43
C ILE A 96 -21.08 -31.14 19.18
N LEU A 97 -20.31 -30.20 18.62
CA LEU A 97 -20.81 -28.87 18.25
C LEU A 97 -21.51 -28.91 16.88
N ALA A 98 -22.68 -28.31 16.80
CA ALA A 98 -23.39 -28.13 15.54
C ALA A 98 -22.62 -27.15 14.62
N PRO A 99 -22.70 -27.29 13.29
CA PRO A 99 -22.04 -26.37 12.35
C PRO A 99 -22.45 -24.89 12.51
N SER A 100 -23.61 -24.61 13.10
CA SER A 100 -24.05 -23.25 13.42
C SER A 100 -23.35 -22.64 14.63
N GLU A 101 -22.63 -23.43 15.43
CA GLU A 101 -22.00 -22.96 16.67
C GLU A 101 -20.59 -22.42 16.47
N TYR A 102 -20.02 -22.55 15.27
CA TYR A 102 -18.66 -22.11 14.95
C TYR A 102 -18.55 -21.65 13.49
N THR A 103 -17.56 -20.81 13.22
CA THR A 103 -17.26 -20.30 11.86
C THR A 103 -16.27 -21.21 11.15
N LEU A 104 -15.20 -21.62 11.84
CA LEU A 104 -14.17 -22.52 11.30
C LEU A 104 -13.79 -23.57 12.34
N ARG A 105 -13.37 -24.74 11.86
CA ARG A 105 -12.82 -25.82 12.69
C ARG A 105 -11.43 -26.15 12.20
N PHE A 106 -10.49 -26.19 13.13
CA PHE A 106 -9.12 -26.62 12.89
C PHE A 106 -8.79 -27.84 13.76
N SER A 107 -8.08 -28.79 13.18
CA SER A 107 -7.64 -30.01 13.85
C SER A 107 -6.12 -30.12 13.74
N ASP A 108 -5.44 -30.29 14.86
CA ASP A 108 -4.01 -30.59 14.88
C ASP A 108 -3.83 -32.10 14.90
N LYS A 109 -3.27 -32.65 13.82
CA LYS A 109 -3.01 -34.09 13.71
C LYS A 109 -1.94 -34.57 14.71
N SER A 110 -1.03 -33.70 15.13
CA SER A 110 0.07 -34.07 16.02
C SER A 110 -0.37 -34.21 17.48
N SER A 111 -1.16 -33.26 17.99
CA SER A 111 -1.74 -33.34 19.34
C SER A 111 -3.08 -34.08 19.40
N GLY A 112 -3.74 -34.32 18.26
CA GLY A 112 -5.11 -34.85 18.19
C GLY A 112 -6.18 -33.86 18.65
N SER A 113 -5.81 -32.61 18.94
CA SER A 113 -6.73 -31.59 19.42
C SER A 113 -7.56 -30.99 18.28
N THR A 114 -8.76 -30.52 18.60
CA THR A 114 -9.61 -29.78 17.68
C THR A 114 -10.10 -28.51 18.37
N VAL A 115 -9.93 -27.39 17.67
CA VAL A 115 -10.39 -26.06 18.11
C VAL A 115 -11.42 -25.52 17.13
N TYR A 116 -12.37 -24.79 17.69
CA TYR A 116 -13.46 -24.16 16.95
C TYR A 116 -13.31 -22.65 17.06
N TYR A 117 -13.16 -22.01 15.92
CA TYR A 117 -13.07 -20.56 15.79
C TYR A 117 -14.46 -19.96 15.60
N LYS A 118 -14.77 -18.89 16.32
CA LYS A 118 -16.04 -18.17 16.23
C LYS A 118 -15.80 -16.67 16.21
N THR A 119 -16.44 -15.98 15.27
CA THR A 119 -16.52 -14.51 15.25
C THR A 119 -17.58 -14.03 16.23
N ILE A 120 -17.36 -12.89 16.87
CA ILE A 120 -18.38 -12.22 17.67
C ILE A 120 -19.11 -11.22 16.75
N PRO A 121 -20.42 -11.36 16.51
CA PRO A 121 -21.19 -10.39 15.73
C PRO A 121 -21.43 -9.09 16.51
N GLY A 122 -21.76 -8.00 15.84
CA GLY A 122 -22.07 -6.71 16.49
C GLY A 122 -21.39 -5.49 15.84
N GLY A 123 -21.90 -4.30 16.14
CA GLY A 123 -21.44 -3.02 15.59
C GLY A 123 -20.44 -2.27 16.48
N ASP A 124 -19.97 -1.11 16.00
CA ASP A 124 -19.03 -0.25 16.73
C ASP A 124 -19.72 0.49 17.91
N GLU A 125 -21.06 0.50 17.98
CA GLU A 125 -21.87 1.15 19.04
C GLU A 125 -21.80 0.41 20.39
N ASP A 126 -21.51 -0.90 20.37
CA ASP A 126 -21.48 -1.78 21.54
C ASP A 126 -20.08 -1.98 22.12
N LEU A 127 -19.13 -1.11 21.75
CA LEU A 127 -17.74 -1.21 22.18
C LEU A 127 -17.54 -0.60 23.57
N ARG A 128 -16.84 -1.35 24.43
CA ARG A 128 -16.42 -0.93 25.76
C ARG A 128 -14.91 -0.99 25.88
N LEU A 129 -14.37 -0.08 26.67
CA LEU A 129 -12.97 -0.13 27.05
C LEU A 129 -12.76 -1.25 28.06
N VAL A 130 -11.82 -2.14 27.79
CA VAL A 130 -11.42 -3.21 28.71
C VAL A 130 -9.91 -3.27 28.83
N SER A 131 -9.42 -3.63 30.01
CA SER A 131 -8.00 -3.91 30.21
C SER A 131 -7.72 -5.40 30.05
N ILE A 132 -6.65 -5.71 29.33
CA ILE A 132 -6.14 -7.06 29.16
C ILE A 132 -4.70 -7.12 29.65
N LYS A 133 -4.33 -8.26 30.25
CA LYS A 133 -2.95 -8.55 30.62
C LYS A 133 -2.32 -9.41 29.53
N SER A 134 -1.52 -8.77 28.69
CA SER A 134 -0.76 -9.41 27.62
C SER A 134 0.59 -9.92 28.12
N SER A 135 0.99 -11.08 27.62
CA SER A 135 2.31 -11.67 27.85
C SER A 135 3.45 -10.87 27.21
N SER A 136 3.17 -10.05 26.18
CA SER A 136 4.20 -9.31 25.44
C SER A 136 4.34 -7.85 25.83
N VAL A 137 3.23 -7.18 26.14
CA VAL A 137 3.22 -5.72 26.40
C VAL A 137 2.72 -5.34 27.80
N GLY A 138 2.46 -6.32 28.68
CA GLY A 138 1.89 -6.08 30.00
C GLY A 138 0.41 -5.70 29.92
N THR A 139 -0.02 -4.70 30.68
CA THR A 139 -1.42 -4.25 30.67
C THR A 139 -1.69 -3.37 29.46
N PHE A 140 -2.70 -3.74 28.67
CA PHE A 140 -3.14 -3.01 27.48
C PHE A 140 -4.63 -2.72 27.57
N ASN A 141 -5.03 -1.49 27.24
CA ASN A 141 -6.44 -1.13 27.13
C ASN A 141 -6.90 -1.34 25.68
N GLY A 142 -7.89 -2.20 25.47
CA GLY A 142 -8.45 -2.49 24.15
C GLY A 142 -9.94 -2.22 24.11
N LEU A 143 -10.48 -2.09 22.89
CA LEU A 143 -11.93 -2.06 22.69
C LEU A 143 -12.46 -3.49 22.56
N HIS A 144 -13.52 -3.79 23.29
CA HIS A 144 -14.16 -5.09 23.35
C HIS A 144 -15.67 -4.94 23.19
N HIS A 145 -16.30 -5.90 22.52
CA HIS A 145 -17.75 -5.93 22.36
C HIS A 145 -18.42 -6.49 23.63
N VAL A 146 -19.67 -6.15 23.94
CA VAL A 146 -20.32 -6.62 25.18
C VAL A 146 -20.26 -8.16 25.34
N GLU A 147 -20.39 -8.89 24.23
CA GLU A 147 -20.25 -10.34 24.20
C GLU A 147 -18.77 -10.76 24.23
N THR A 148 -18.37 -11.52 25.25
CA THR A 148 -17.05 -12.16 25.31
C THR A 148 -17.07 -13.47 24.53
N PRO A 149 -15.97 -13.83 23.83
CA PRO A 149 -15.87 -15.14 23.24
C PRO A 149 -15.82 -16.22 24.33
N GLU A 150 -16.69 -17.22 24.22
CA GLU A 150 -16.60 -18.42 25.05
C GLU A 150 -15.25 -19.11 24.79
N THR A 151 -14.38 -19.18 25.80
CA THR A 151 -13.01 -19.71 25.66
C THR A 151 -12.82 -21.03 26.41
N VAL A 152 -13.88 -21.85 26.41
CA VAL A 152 -13.98 -23.07 27.21
C VAL A 152 -12.93 -24.11 26.80
N GLY A 153 -12.12 -24.53 27.78
CA GLY A 153 -11.19 -25.65 27.67
C GLY A 153 -9.87 -25.36 26.94
N LEU A 154 -9.65 -24.14 26.47
CA LEU A 154 -8.44 -23.77 25.71
C LEU A 154 -7.15 -23.94 26.51
N GLY A 155 -7.12 -23.50 27.77
CA GLY A 155 -5.92 -23.54 28.60
C GLY A 155 -5.42 -24.94 28.95
N LYS A 156 -6.17 -26.00 28.62
CA LYS A 156 -5.78 -27.40 28.85
C LYS A 156 -5.04 -28.03 27.66
N LEU A 157 -5.02 -27.36 26.51
CA LEU A 157 -4.42 -27.88 25.29
C LEU A 157 -2.93 -27.53 25.21
N SER A 158 -2.07 -28.53 24.96
CA SER A 158 -0.61 -28.36 24.87
C SER A 158 -0.15 -27.57 23.65
N ASN A 159 -0.97 -27.52 22.59
CA ASN A 159 -0.71 -26.76 21.37
C ASN A 159 -1.30 -25.33 21.41
N VAL A 160 -1.81 -24.88 22.56
CA VAL A 160 -2.38 -23.54 22.75
C VAL A 160 -1.49 -22.73 23.67
N GLU A 161 -1.22 -21.49 23.27
CA GLU A 161 -0.50 -20.49 24.06
C GLU A 161 -1.43 -19.30 24.32
N ILE A 162 -1.65 -18.97 25.59
CA ILE A 162 -2.46 -17.82 25.99
C ILE A 162 -1.63 -16.56 25.86
N LEU A 163 -2.04 -15.68 24.95
CA LEU A 163 -1.33 -14.43 24.68
C LEU A 163 -1.76 -13.31 25.63
N ALA A 164 -3.06 -13.27 25.98
CA ALA A 164 -3.61 -12.31 26.93
C ALA A 164 -4.89 -12.80 27.60
N GLN A 165 -5.15 -12.30 28.80
CA GLN A 165 -6.37 -12.54 29.58
C GLN A 165 -7.04 -11.20 29.94
N TYR A 166 -8.36 -11.17 30.05
CA TYR A 166 -9.07 -10.01 30.60
C TYR A 166 -8.67 -9.82 32.06
N THR A 167 -8.49 -8.56 32.50
CA THR A 167 -8.19 -8.28 33.92
C THR A 167 -9.43 -8.46 34.80
N GLU A 168 -10.61 -8.31 34.20
CA GLU A 168 -11.91 -8.54 34.85
C GLU A 168 -12.46 -9.89 34.39
N GLY A 169 -12.42 -10.91 35.27
CA GLY A 169 -12.88 -12.27 35.01
C GLY A 169 -11.78 -13.25 34.56
N GLU A 170 -12.18 -14.46 34.18
CA GLU A 170 -11.24 -15.54 33.74
C GLU A 170 -11.15 -15.69 32.21
N GLY A 171 -11.69 -14.74 31.45
CA GLY A 171 -11.76 -14.85 29.99
C GLY A 171 -10.41 -14.69 29.30
N ILE A 172 -10.20 -15.45 28.22
CA ILE A 172 -9.02 -15.31 27.36
C ILE A 172 -9.28 -14.24 26.30
N ALA A 173 -8.44 -13.20 26.27
CA ALA A 173 -8.53 -12.11 25.30
C ALA A 173 -7.72 -12.37 24.03
N GLY A 174 -6.68 -13.20 24.11
CA GLY A 174 -5.83 -13.56 22.97
C GLY A 174 -5.25 -14.96 23.12
N ALA A 175 -5.30 -15.77 22.06
CA ALA A 175 -4.75 -17.11 22.05
C ALA A 175 -4.09 -17.44 20.70
N LEU A 176 -2.95 -18.12 20.77
CA LEU A 176 -2.25 -18.74 19.64
C LEU A 176 -2.48 -20.26 19.69
N VAL A 177 -2.96 -20.82 18.59
CA VAL A 177 -3.07 -22.27 18.40
C VAL A 177 -2.07 -22.71 17.33
N ARG A 178 -1.24 -23.69 17.67
CA ARG A 178 -0.32 -24.37 16.73
C ARG A 178 -1.04 -25.58 16.11
N LEU A 179 -1.01 -25.69 14.79
CA LEU A 179 -1.78 -26.65 13.99
C LEU A 179 -0.82 -27.35 13.01
N GLY A 180 -0.02 -28.30 13.50
CA GLY A 180 1.11 -28.84 12.75
C GLY A 180 2.16 -27.75 12.47
N GLU A 181 2.45 -27.49 11.20
CA GLU A 181 3.31 -26.37 10.77
C GLU A 181 2.56 -25.02 10.76
N GLY A 182 1.23 -25.06 10.82
CA GLY A 182 0.34 -23.91 10.76
C GLY A 182 0.11 -23.22 12.09
N ARG A 183 -0.40 -21.99 12.01
CA ARG A 183 -0.63 -21.14 13.20
C ARG A 183 -1.90 -20.33 13.05
N ALA A 184 -2.69 -20.26 14.11
CA ALA A 184 -3.89 -19.43 14.15
C ALA A 184 -3.91 -18.60 15.42
N ILE A 185 -4.08 -17.28 15.31
CA ILE A 185 -4.28 -16.38 16.44
C ILE A 185 -5.68 -15.79 16.38
N SER A 186 -6.34 -15.71 17.53
CA SER A 186 -7.59 -14.95 17.70
C SER A 186 -7.42 -13.90 18.79
N TRP A 187 -7.87 -12.69 18.52
CA TRP A 187 -8.04 -11.63 19.52
C TRP A 187 -9.52 -11.34 19.73
N GLY A 188 -9.98 -11.36 20.98
CA GLY A 188 -11.34 -10.97 21.36
C GLY A 188 -11.54 -9.45 21.36
N VAL A 189 -10.44 -8.70 21.45
CA VAL A 189 -10.42 -7.22 21.39
C VAL A 189 -10.05 -6.72 19.99
N HIS A 190 -10.40 -5.47 19.70
CA HIS A 190 -9.94 -4.76 18.50
C HIS A 190 -8.50 -4.27 18.67
N ILE A 191 -7.55 -5.05 18.17
CA ILE A 191 -6.13 -4.66 18.13
C ILE A 191 -5.83 -3.66 17.00
N GLU A 192 -6.74 -3.55 16.02
CA GLU A 192 -6.65 -2.63 14.89
C GLU A 192 -7.18 -1.23 15.20
N ASN A 193 -8.00 -1.08 16.26
CA ASN A 193 -8.59 0.20 16.64
C ASN A 193 -7.67 0.97 17.61
N PRO A 194 -7.49 2.29 17.42
CA PRO A 194 -6.97 3.13 18.50
C PRO A 194 -7.97 3.19 19.66
N VAL A 195 -7.44 3.37 20.87
CA VAL A 195 -8.24 3.57 22.08
C VAL A 195 -8.82 5.00 22.08
N PRO A 196 -10.07 5.22 22.54
CA PRO A 196 -10.63 6.57 22.71
C PRO A 196 -9.73 7.45 23.59
N GLN A 197 -9.55 8.71 23.18
CA GLN A 197 -8.54 9.62 23.75
C GLN A 197 -9.12 10.61 24.78
N ASP A 198 -10.40 10.49 25.14
CA ASP A 198 -11.12 11.49 25.93
C ASP A 198 -10.43 11.76 27.28
N GLY A 199 -9.94 13.00 27.44
CA GLY A 199 -9.35 13.50 28.68
C GLY A 199 -7.93 13.03 29.00
N LYS A 200 -7.22 12.35 28.08
CA LYS A 200 -5.83 11.89 28.31
C LYS A 200 -4.78 12.93 27.91
N LEU A 201 -3.65 12.93 28.64
CA LEU A 201 -2.47 13.72 28.28
C LEU A 201 -1.79 13.15 27.02
N GLN A 202 -1.06 13.99 26.29
CA GLN A 202 -0.46 13.63 24.99
C GLN A 202 0.56 12.48 25.09
N ASP A 203 1.32 12.40 26.18
CA ASP A 203 2.28 11.33 26.41
C ASP A 203 1.61 9.98 26.70
N ASP A 204 0.46 9.99 27.37
CA ASP A 204 -0.34 8.79 27.62
C ASP A 204 -0.89 8.23 26.30
N ILE A 205 -1.35 9.10 25.40
CA ILE A 205 -1.83 8.71 24.07
C ILE A 205 -0.71 8.06 23.25
N ARG A 206 0.50 8.63 23.28
CA ARG A 206 1.67 8.08 22.57
C ARG A 206 2.09 6.71 23.13
N SER A 207 2.10 6.57 24.45
CA SER A 207 2.46 5.32 25.11
C SER A 207 1.45 4.20 24.79
N GLU A 208 0.15 4.47 24.84
CA GLU A 208 -0.89 3.50 24.47
C GLU A 208 -0.85 3.12 22.98
N ALA A 209 -0.61 4.09 22.09
CA ALA A 209 -0.43 3.82 20.67
C ALA A 209 0.77 2.92 20.41
N ARG A 210 1.89 3.14 21.13
CA ARG A 210 3.09 2.31 21.04
C ARG A 210 2.82 0.88 21.53
N LEU A 211 2.19 0.72 22.70
CA LEU A 211 1.82 -0.59 23.24
C LEU A 211 0.91 -1.37 22.28
N ARG A 212 -0.04 -0.70 21.64
CA ARG A 212 -0.89 -1.30 20.61
C ARG A 212 -0.09 -1.81 19.42
N LEU A 213 0.82 -0.98 18.89
CA LEU A 213 1.67 -1.38 17.77
C LEU A 213 2.58 -2.54 18.15
N ASP A 214 3.13 -2.55 19.36
CA ASP A 214 3.99 -3.62 19.85
C ASP A 214 3.22 -4.94 20.03
N LEU A 215 1.97 -4.87 20.50
CA LEU A 215 1.06 -6.03 20.56
C LEU A 215 0.80 -6.62 19.17
N VAL A 216 0.56 -5.77 18.17
CA VAL A 216 0.30 -6.21 16.78
C VAL A 216 1.58 -6.76 16.15
N ARG A 217 2.74 -6.13 16.39
CA ARG A 217 4.04 -6.63 15.93
C ARG A 217 4.36 -8.00 16.51
N ASP A 218 4.17 -8.19 17.81
CA ASP A 218 4.33 -9.48 18.48
C ASP A 218 3.39 -10.55 17.87
N THR A 219 2.12 -10.20 17.67
CA THR A 219 1.13 -11.06 16.99
C THR A 219 1.61 -11.51 15.60
N LEU A 220 2.10 -10.57 14.78
CA LEU A 220 2.57 -10.87 13.43
C LEU A 220 3.85 -11.73 13.42
N ARG A 221 4.79 -11.48 14.35
CA ARG A 221 5.99 -12.32 14.52
C ARG A 221 5.63 -13.74 14.93
N ARG A 222 4.68 -13.91 15.85
CA ARG A 222 4.19 -15.23 16.29
C ARG A 222 3.51 -16.00 15.17
N LEU A 223 2.80 -15.30 14.28
CA LEU A 223 2.27 -15.84 13.02
C LEU A 223 3.35 -16.11 11.95
N GLY A 224 4.63 -15.86 12.24
CA GLY A 224 5.74 -16.17 11.34
C GLY A 224 5.99 -15.13 10.26
N LEU A 225 5.40 -13.94 10.36
CA LEU A 225 5.68 -12.86 9.43
C LEU A 225 7.00 -12.16 9.75
N LYS A 226 7.73 -11.80 8.71
CA LYS A 226 8.96 -11.01 8.78
C LYS A 226 8.61 -9.53 8.77
N LEU A 227 8.54 -8.90 9.93
CA LEU A 227 8.39 -7.46 10.01
C LEU A 227 9.62 -6.76 9.39
N PRO A 228 9.45 -5.58 8.80
CA PRO A 228 10.57 -4.70 8.47
C PRO A 228 11.42 -4.49 9.73
N SER A 229 12.74 -4.46 9.57
CA SER A 229 13.64 -4.05 10.66
C SER A 229 13.21 -2.67 11.15
N GLU A 230 13.24 -2.40 12.47
CA GLU A 230 12.90 -1.08 13.02
C GLU A 230 13.80 0.06 12.47
N THR A 231 14.86 -0.30 11.74
CA THR A 231 15.75 0.56 10.97
C THR A 231 15.33 0.77 9.50
N SER A 232 14.18 0.28 9.04
CA SER A 232 13.69 0.59 7.70
C SER A 232 13.00 1.96 7.73
N ASP A 233 13.75 2.99 7.35
CA ASP A 233 13.33 4.36 7.07
C ASP A 233 12.29 4.43 5.93
N ILE A 234 11.15 3.74 6.04
CA ILE A 234 10.06 3.86 5.08
C ILE A 234 9.18 5.01 5.57
N PRO A 235 9.14 6.14 4.85
CA PRO A 235 8.40 7.29 5.32
C PRO A 235 6.91 7.00 5.29
N THR A 236 6.20 7.28 6.37
CA THR A 236 4.74 7.13 6.47
C THR A 236 3.99 8.42 6.17
N ARG A 237 4.71 9.54 6.01
CA ARG A 237 4.14 10.88 5.82
C ARG A 237 4.37 11.37 4.40
N PHE A 238 3.38 12.02 3.81
CA PHE A 238 3.56 12.72 2.55
C PHE A 238 4.54 13.88 2.73
N LEU A 239 5.47 14.01 1.78
CA LEU A 239 6.43 15.11 1.76
C LEU A 239 6.07 16.09 0.64
N PRO A 240 6.52 17.37 0.73
CA PRO A 240 6.37 18.32 -0.36
C PRO A 240 6.93 17.78 -1.67
N GLN A 241 6.24 18.08 -2.76
CA GLN A 241 6.69 17.79 -4.11
C GLN A 241 7.34 19.04 -4.71
N PHE A 242 8.28 18.84 -5.63
CA PHE A 242 9.08 19.90 -6.23
C PHE A 242 8.85 19.94 -7.73
N PHE A 243 8.28 21.04 -8.21
CA PHE A 243 8.29 21.37 -9.64
C PHE A 243 9.66 21.95 -10.00
N THR A 244 10.32 21.29 -10.93
CA THR A 244 11.61 21.68 -11.49
C THR A 244 11.53 21.61 -13.01
N ALA A 245 12.36 22.41 -13.67
CA ALA A 245 12.44 22.43 -15.12
C ALA A 245 13.87 22.72 -15.59
N VAL A 246 14.24 22.19 -16.76
CA VAL A 246 15.48 22.56 -17.43
C VAL A 246 15.53 24.07 -17.71
N ARG A 247 16.72 24.64 -17.80
CA ARG A 247 16.88 26.03 -18.26
C ARG A 247 16.49 26.11 -19.73
N SER A 248 15.49 26.93 -20.04
CA SER A 248 14.99 27.16 -21.40
C SER A 248 14.76 28.65 -21.64
N GLU A 249 14.73 29.05 -22.92
CA GLU A 249 14.36 30.42 -23.32
C GLU A 249 12.92 30.76 -22.92
N ASN A 250 12.05 29.75 -23.00
CA ASN A 250 10.67 29.81 -22.52
C ASN A 250 10.62 29.33 -21.08
N ASP A 251 10.56 30.24 -20.10
CA ASP A 251 10.54 29.88 -18.66
C ASP A 251 9.32 28.99 -18.33
N ILE A 252 9.53 27.67 -18.31
CA ILE A 252 8.51 26.63 -18.22
C ILE A 252 7.67 26.82 -16.96
N ILE A 253 8.34 27.10 -15.85
CA ILE A 253 7.72 27.26 -14.54
C ILE A 253 6.79 28.48 -14.52
N LYS A 254 7.21 29.60 -15.10
CA LYS A 254 6.33 30.77 -15.24
C LYS A 254 5.10 30.48 -16.09
N GLN A 255 5.23 29.69 -17.16
CA GLN A 255 4.09 29.31 -17.99
C GLN A 255 3.10 28.42 -17.24
N ILE A 256 3.59 27.48 -16.41
CA ILE A 256 2.75 26.64 -15.56
C ILE A 256 2.02 27.49 -14.51
N LEU A 257 2.74 28.39 -13.82
CA LEU A 257 2.13 29.28 -12.82
C LEU A 257 1.08 30.21 -13.44
N SER A 258 1.34 30.71 -14.65
CA SER A 258 0.38 31.53 -15.40
C SER A 258 -0.85 30.72 -15.83
N SER A 259 -0.67 29.45 -16.24
CA SER A 259 -1.77 28.54 -16.60
C SER A 259 -2.60 28.07 -15.40
N LEU A 260 -2.00 28.08 -14.21
CA LEU A 260 -2.70 27.86 -12.94
C LEU A 260 -3.45 29.11 -12.47
N GLU A 261 -3.20 30.28 -13.06
CA GLU A 261 -3.76 31.57 -12.65
C GLU A 261 -3.48 31.91 -11.17
N VAL A 262 -2.28 31.54 -10.68
CA VAL A 262 -1.88 31.73 -9.28
C VAL A 262 -0.65 32.63 -9.12
N GLN A 263 -0.62 33.37 -8.01
CA GLN A 263 0.58 34.01 -7.47
C GLN A 263 0.97 33.30 -6.17
N LEU A 264 2.22 32.87 -6.05
CA LEU A 264 2.69 32.11 -4.88
C LEU A 264 2.83 33.03 -3.65
N PRO A 265 2.50 32.55 -2.43
CA PRO A 265 1.88 31.26 -2.13
C PRO A 265 0.39 31.22 -2.51
N ALA A 266 -0.10 30.05 -2.96
CA ALA A 266 -1.48 29.89 -3.43
C ALA A 266 -2.12 28.59 -2.97
N LYS A 267 -3.45 28.55 -2.98
CA LYS A 267 -4.25 27.37 -2.66
C LYS A 267 -5.18 27.03 -3.83
N LEU A 268 -5.23 25.75 -4.19
CA LEU A 268 -6.16 25.22 -5.18
C LEU A 268 -6.91 24.02 -4.58
N GLU A 269 -8.23 24.15 -4.47
CA GLU A 269 -9.11 23.03 -4.12
C GLU A 269 -9.60 22.34 -5.40
N ASP A 270 -9.41 21.02 -5.44
CA ASP A 270 -9.83 20.16 -6.54
C ASP A 270 -10.70 18.99 -6.01
N ALA A 271 -11.12 18.09 -6.89
CA ALA A 271 -12.09 17.05 -6.56
C ALA A 271 -11.59 16.03 -5.51
N ASN A 272 -10.29 15.72 -5.51
CA ASN A 272 -9.72 14.71 -4.62
C ASN A 272 -8.78 15.30 -3.56
N ASP A 273 -7.99 16.29 -3.93
CA ASP A 273 -6.93 16.88 -3.10
C ASP A 273 -7.04 18.42 -3.03
N THR A 274 -6.44 18.97 -1.97
CA THR A 274 -6.21 20.41 -1.80
C THR A 274 -4.71 20.68 -1.94
N PHE A 275 -4.35 21.49 -2.92
CA PHE A 275 -2.98 21.85 -3.22
C PHE A 275 -2.61 23.17 -2.59
N TYR A 276 -1.48 23.20 -1.87
CA TYR A 276 -0.81 24.42 -1.47
C TYR A 276 0.46 24.57 -2.30
N PHE A 277 0.51 25.67 -3.05
CA PHE A 277 1.62 26.04 -3.91
C PHE A 277 2.54 27.01 -3.19
N HIS A 278 3.83 26.71 -3.19
CA HIS A 278 4.86 27.41 -2.42
C HIS A 278 6.01 27.86 -3.31
N THR A 279 6.75 28.85 -2.85
CA THR A 279 8.10 29.15 -3.35
C THR A 279 9.07 28.02 -3.00
N SER A 280 10.26 28.01 -3.61
CA SER A 280 11.30 27.02 -3.31
C SER A 280 11.73 27.04 -1.84
N GLU A 281 11.79 28.23 -1.23
CA GLU A 281 12.22 28.48 0.14
C GLU A 281 11.19 27.97 1.14
N GLU A 282 9.92 28.35 0.99
CA GLU A 282 8.80 27.87 1.82
C GLU A 282 8.64 26.35 1.74
N GLY A 283 8.81 25.78 0.53
CA GLY A 283 8.77 24.34 0.34
C GLY A 283 9.85 23.58 1.12
N GLN A 284 11.06 24.14 1.21
CA GLN A 284 12.14 23.57 2.01
C GLN A 284 11.88 23.69 3.51
N GLU A 285 11.33 24.81 3.96
CA GLU A 285 10.94 25.00 5.36
C GLU A 285 9.90 23.98 5.79
N ILE A 286 8.84 23.79 5.00
CA ILE A 286 7.81 22.78 5.26
C ILE A 286 8.43 21.38 5.32
N LEU A 287 9.34 21.05 4.39
CA LEU A 287 10.03 19.76 4.42
C LEU A 287 10.85 19.58 5.70
N GLN A 288 11.57 20.61 6.13
CA GLN A 288 12.39 20.57 7.35
C GLN A 288 11.51 20.38 8.58
N ASN A 289 10.37 21.08 8.68
CA ASN A 289 9.43 20.97 9.78
C ASN A 289 8.80 19.56 9.86
N ILE A 290 8.44 18.98 8.70
CA ILE A 290 7.94 17.59 8.67
C ILE A 290 9.00 16.60 9.12
N ARG A 291 10.26 16.78 8.68
CA ARG A 291 11.39 15.90 9.01
C ARG A 291 11.86 16.06 10.46
N SER A 292 11.75 17.24 11.06
CA SER A 292 12.08 17.50 12.47
C SER A 292 11.01 16.98 13.43
N GLY A 293 9.84 16.57 12.91
CA GLY A 293 8.74 16.03 13.69
C GLY A 293 7.84 17.10 14.30
N GLU A 294 7.91 18.35 13.82
CA GLU A 294 6.95 19.38 14.17
C GLU A 294 5.54 18.98 13.71
N HIS A 295 4.54 19.32 14.54
CA HIS A 295 3.14 18.98 14.31
C HIS A 295 2.61 19.78 13.12
N ILE A 296 2.42 19.09 11.99
CA ILE A 296 1.55 19.52 10.91
C ILE A 296 0.33 18.60 10.97
N GLU A 297 -0.88 19.16 11.00
CA GLU A 297 -2.11 18.37 10.88
C GLU A 297 -2.01 17.47 9.63
N GLU A 298 -2.01 16.16 9.84
CA GLU A 298 -1.94 15.16 8.78
C GLU A 298 -3.33 14.99 8.15
N ASP A 299 -3.64 15.80 7.14
CA ASP A 299 -4.75 15.53 6.23
C ASP A 299 -4.19 14.87 4.96
N GLU A 300 -4.58 13.62 4.71
CA GLU A 300 -4.18 12.87 3.52
C GLU A 300 -4.57 13.53 2.20
N LYS A 301 -5.51 14.48 2.21
CA LYS A 301 -5.92 15.26 1.03
C LYS A 301 -5.05 16.49 0.78
N ILE A 302 -4.25 16.92 1.74
CA ILE A 302 -3.38 18.08 1.58
C ILE A 302 -2.11 17.67 0.81
N LYS A 303 -1.76 18.48 -0.20
CA LYS A 303 -0.56 18.30 -1.04
C LYS A 303 0.21 19.61 -1.11
N HIS A 304 1.45 19.59 -0.63
CA HIS A 304 2.37 20.72 -0.78
C HIS A 304 3.19 20.56 -2.06
N ILE A 305 3.22 21.61 -2.88
CA ILE A 305 3.98 21.65 -4.12
C ILE A 305 4.79 22.94 -4.16
N ALA A 306 6.11 22.83 -4.24
CA ALA A 306 7.01 23.96 -4.31
C ALA A 306 7.59 24.13 -5.71
N PHE A 307 7.63 25.36 -6.20
CA PHE A 307 8.13 25.69 -7.55
C PHE A 307 9.54 26.25 -7.47
N TYR A 308 10.47 25.61 -8.18
CA TYR A 308 11.81 26.15 -8.39
C TYR A 308 11.86 26.94 -9.68
N PRO A 309 12.57 28.09 -9.75
CA PRO A 309 12.83 28.76 -11.01
C PRO A 309 13.52 27.83 -12.02
N SER A 310 13.22 28.00 -13.32
CA SER A 310 13.81 27.17 -14.38
C SER A 310 15.35 27.17 -14.33
N GLY A 311 15.96 25.97 -14.31
CA GLY A 311 17.41 25.80 -14.14
C GLY A 311 17.93 25.93 -12.70
N LYS A 312 17.05 26.10 -11.70
CA LYS A 312 17.36 25.95 -10.28
C LYS A 312 16.74 24.65 -9.76
N PHE A 313 17.43 23.99 -8.85
CA PHE A 313 17.05 22.67 -8.36
C PHE A 313 17.20 22.58 -6.85
N PRO A 314 16.42 21.72 -6.19
CA PRO A 314 16.67 21.31 -4.81
C PRO A 314 18.11 20.83 -4.61
N SER A 315 18.70 21.09 -3.45
CA SER A 315 19.99 20.50 -3.09
C SER A 315 19.85 18.99 -2.82
N PRO A 316 20.96 18.23 -2.85
CA PRO A 316 20.94 16.81 -2.47
C PRO A 316 20.44 16.55 -1.04
N SER A 317 20.55 17.52 -0.11
CA SER A 317 19.96 17.38 1.23
C SER A 317 18.43 17.45 1.25
N VAL A 318 17.83 18.19 0.31
CA VAL A 318 16.38 18.26 0.13
C VAL A 318 15.87 16.98 -0.55
N THR A 319 16.62 16.48 -1.53
CA THR A 319 16.25 15.31 -2.35
C THR A 319 17.29 14.17 -2.28
N PRO A 320 17.55 13.59 -1.08
CA PRO A 320 18.64 12.65 -0.87
C PRO A 320 18.53 11.33 -1.64
N LEU A 321 17.32 10.98 -2.09
CA LEU A 321 17.03 9.73 -2.79
C LEU A 321 16.93 9.90 -4.31
N PHE A 322 17.03 11.12 -4.84
CA PHE A 322 16.94 11.39 -6.27
C PHE A 322 17.70 12.66 -6.66
N ASP A 323 18.76 12.51 -7.45
CA ASP A 323 19.58 13.62 -7.94
C ASP A 323 18.94 14.25 -9.19
N ILE A 324 18.21 15.35 -8.99
CA ILE A 324 17.52 16.08 -10.07
C ILE A 324 18.50 16.68 -11.09
N PRO A 325 19.60 17.37 -10.69
CA PRO A 325 20.62 17.83 -11.64
C PRO A 325 21.21 16.70 -12.50
N LEU A 326 21.51 15.56 -11.90
CA LEU A 326 22.03 14.40 -12.63
C LEU A 326 20.99 13.84 -13.61
N TYR A 327 19.72 13.76 -13.21
CA TYR A 327 18.63 13.40 -14.09
C TYR A 327 18.57 14.28 -15.34
N TYR A 328 18.66 15.60 -15.19
CA TYR A 328 18.63 16.53 -16.33
C TYR A 328 19.87 16.42 -17.22
N THR A 329 21.02 16.08 -16.64
CA THR A 329 22.26 15.81 -17.40
C THR A 329 22.07 14.60 -18.33
N TYR A 330 21.62 13.46 -17.79
CA TYR A 330 21.34 12.27 -18.57
C TYR A 330 20.18 12.46 -19.55
N LEU A 331 19.17 13.24 -19.19
CA LEU A 331 18.07 13.58 -20.10
C LEU A 331 18.61 14.35 -21.32
N THR A 332 19.47 15.33 -21.11
CA THR A 332 20.06 16.14 -22.20
C THR A 332 20.88 15.24 -23.13
N GLU A 333 21.76 14.41 -22.57
CA GLU A 333 22.57 13.46 -23.34
C GLU A 333 21.71 12.48 -24.15
N ALA A 334 20.68 11.90 -23.55
CA ALA A 334 19.78 10.98 -24.24
C ALA A 334 19.01 11.65 -25.39
N ARG A 335 18.63 12.93 -25.21
CA ARG A 335 17.92 13.71 -26.23
C ARG A 335 18.84 14.09 -27.38
N ASP A 336 20.08 14.47 -27.10
CA ASP A 336 21.09 14.78 -28.11
C ASP A 336 21.42 13.53 -28.93
N ASN A 337 21.62 12.38 -28.27
CA ASN A 337 21.86 11.09 -28.93
C ASN A 337 20.68 10.67 -29.83
N ALA A 338 19.45 10.95 -29.40
CA ALA A 338 18.23 10.69 -30.17
C ALA A 338 17.90 11.79 -31.20
N GLN A 339 18.73 12.84 -31.31
CA GLN A 339 18.56 13.98 -32.23
C GLN A 339 17.18 14.64 -32.10
N LEU A 340 16.66 14.75 -30.87
CA LEU A 340 15.32 15.28 -30.61
C LEU A 340 15.35 16.81 -30.47
N SER A 341 14.66 17.52 -31.37
CA SER A 341 14.38 18.95 -31.20
C SER A 341 13.18 19.17 -30.27
N SER A 342 13.31 20.04 -29.26
CA SER A 342 12.17 20.51 -28.46
C SER A 342 11.45 21.66 -29.17
N GLY A 343 10.10 21.66 -29.14
CA GLY A 343 9.30 22.83 -29.48
C GLY A 343 9.36 23.88 -28.38
N SER A 344 8.39 23.89 -27.46
CA SER A 344 8.48 24.67 -26.21
C SER A 344 9.35 23.96 -25.17
N TRP A 345 9.04 22.69 -24.87
CA TRP A 345 9.87 21.73 -24.13
C TRP A 345 9.44 20.29 -24.41
N GLY A 346 10.34 19.34 -24.19
CA GLY A 346 10.19 17.91 -24.45
C GLY A 346 9.81 17.08 -23.22
N ILE A 347 9.54 15.80 -23.46
CA ILE A 347 9.26 14.82 -22.39
C ILE A 347 10.42 14.79 -21.40
N GLY A 348 10.09 14.93 -20.11
CA GLY A 348 11.05 14.91 -19.01
C GLY A 348 11.68 16.25 -18.65
N GLU A 349 11.56 17.27 -19.51
CA GLU A 349 12.15 18.61 -19.26
C GLU A 349 11.40 19.40 -18.17
N CYS A 350 10.14 19.06 -17.91
CA CYS A 350 9.36 19.51 -16.76
C CYS A 350 9.08 18.33 -15.81
N LEU A 351 9.58 18.42 -14.58
CA LEU A 351 9.54 17.35 -13.59
C LEU A 351 8.83 17.81 -12.32
N LEU A 352 7.82 17.05 -11.89
CA LEU A 352 7.24 17.09 -10.54
C LEU A 352 7.80 15.89 -9.76
N TYR A 353 8.80 16.13 -8.92
CA TYR A 353 9.40 15.09 -8.08
C TYR A 353 8.80 15.10 -6.68
N GLY A 354 8.42 13.94 -6.15
CA GLY A 354 8.03 13.78 -4.75
C GLY A 354 8.75 12.60 -4.10
N GLU A 355 9.39 12.83 -2.96
CA GLU A 355 10.04 11.72 -2.24
C GLU A 355 8.99 10.73 -1.71
N VAL A 356 7.90 11.22 -1.11
CA VAL A 356 6.82 10.40 -0.56
C VAL A 356 5.49 10.99 -0.96
N VAL A 357 4.78 10.31 -1.85
CA VAL A 357 3.47 10.74 -2.36
C VAL A 357 2.42 9.66 -2.15
N SER A 358 1.14 10.01 -2.30
CA SER A 358 0.07 9.01 -2.31
C SER A 358 0.17 8.15 -3.58
N SER A 359 0.08 8.78 -4.74
CA SER A 359 0.18 8.14 -6.07
C SER A 359 0.40 9.21 -7.14
N THR A 360 1.47 9.08 -7.92
CA THR A 360 1.78 9.91 -9.11
C THR A 360 0.62 9.93 -10.10
N GLN A 361 -0.03 8.77 -10.29
CA GLN A 361 -1.14 8.61 -11.21
C GLN A 361 -2.44 9.23 -10.69
N THR A 362 -2.79 8.95 -9.43
CA THR A 362 -4.04 9.44 -8.81
C THR A 362 -4.00 10.97 -8.65
N LEU A 363 -2.84 11.52 -8.29
CA LEU A 363 -2.62 12.97 -8.20
C LEU A 363 -3.05 13.68 -9.50
N LEU A 364 -2.77 13.07 -10.66
CA LEU A 364 -3.05 13.66 -11.97
C LEU A 364 -4.47 13.33 -12.47
N ASP A 365 -4.95 12.10 -12.32
CA ASP A 365 -6.24 11.69 -12.93
C ASP A 365 -7.48 11.96 -12.07
N ARG A 366 -7.32 12.26 -10.77
CA ARG A 366 -8.44 12.64 -9.88
C ARG A 366 -8.53 14.13 -9.58
N ASN A 367 -7.61 14.95 -10.09
CA ASN A 367 -7.58 16.39 -9.88
C ASN A 367 -7.65 17.10 -11.23
N HIS A 368 -8.88 17.33 -11.70
CA HIS A 368 -9.13 17.80 -13.07
C HIS A 368 -8.72 19.25 -13.27
N ARG A 369 -8.84 20.10 -12.24
CA ARG A 369 -8.40 21.50 -12.32
C ARG A 369 -6.89 21.55 -12.44
N LEU A 370 -6.17 20.86 -11.54
CA LEU A 370 -4.71 20.74 -11.62
C LEU A 370 -4.28 20.23 -13.00
N LEU A 371 -4.83 19.09 -13.45
CA LEU A 371 -4.49 18.49 -14.74
C LEU A 371 -4.74 19.43 -15.92
N SER A 372 -5.83 20.20 -15.89
CA SER A 372 -6.18 21.13 -16.98
C SER A 372 -5.26 22.34 -17.06
N SER A 373 -4.70 22.77 -15.93
CA SER A 373 -3.75 23.88 -15.81
C SER A 373 -2.30 23.50 -16.10
N LEU A 374 -1.96 22.21 -16.03
CA LEU A 374 -0.62 21.77 -16.46
C LEU A 374 -0.46 22.00 -17.97
N SER A 375 0.72 22.47 -18.36
CA SER A 375 1.15 22.56 -19.75
C SER A 375 1.99 21.33 -20.11
N PRO A 376 1.45 20.30 -20.79
CA PRO A 376 2.19 19.08 -21.08
C PRO A 376 3.24 19.31 -22.19
N PRO A 377 4.35 18.56 -22.20
CA PRO A 377 4.60 17.36 -21.40
C PRO A 377 5.06 17.65 -19.96
N VAL A 378 4.54 16.89 -18.99
CA VAL A 378 4.94 16.96 -17.56
C VAL A 378 5.17 15.54 -17.04
N LEU A 379 6.32 15.30 -16.41
CA LEU A 379 6.64 14.04 -15.75
C LEU A 379 6.45 14.18 -14.24
N SER A 380 5.61 13.34 -13.63
CA SER A 380 5.51 13.19 -12.18
C SER A 380 6.24 11.94 -11.74
N LEU A 381 7.29 12.08 -10.92
CA LEU A 381 8.14 10.97 -10.46
C LEU A 381 8.10 10.89 -8.94
N ALA A 382 8.07 9.67 -8.40
CA ALA A 382 8.15 9.47 -6.96
C ALA A 382 9.08 8.34 -6.54
N THR A 383 9.72 8.55 -5.37
CA THR A 383 10.54 7.53 -4.71
C THR A 383 9.66 6.52 -3.99
N TYR A 384 8.70 7.02 -3.20
CA TYR A 384 7.70 6.22 -2.51
C TYR A 384 6.28 6.62 -2.92
N GLN A 385 5.43 5.62 -3.16
CA GLN A 385 3.99 5.80 -3.32
C GLN A 385 3.26 4.95 -2.27
N LEU A 386 2.57 5.61 -1.32
CA LEU A 386 1.90 4.93 -0.20
C LEU A 386 0.56 4.28 -0.60
N SER A 387 -0.08 4.81 -1.65
CA SER A 387 -1.40 4.41 -2.14
C SER A 387 -1.43 4.23 -3.66
N ALA A 388 -0.35 3.66 -4.22
CA ALA A 388 -0.25 3.37 -5.65
C ALA A 388 -1.33 2.37 -6.11
N ARG A 389 -1.81 2.56 -7.34
CA ARG A 389 -2.88 1.75 -7.94
C ARG A 389 -2.49 1.19 -9.31
N GLY A 390 -2.92 -0.03 -9.56
CA GLY A 390 -2.90 -0.68 -10.87
C GLY A 390 -4.30 -0.77 -11.49
N ARG A 391 -4.42 -1.58 -12.55
CA ARG A 391 -5.72 -1.84 -13.20
C ARG A 391 -6.70 -2.53 -12.24
N GLY A 392 -7.99 -2.22 -12.41
CA GLY A 392 -9.07 -2.86 -11.63
C GLY A 392 -9.10 -2.51 -10.15
N GLY A 393 -8.36 -1.47 -9.72
CA GLY A 393 -8.30 -1.05 -8.31
C GLY A 393 -7.26 -1.82 -7.47
N ASN A 394 -6.44 -2.67 -8.09
CA ASN A 394 -5.37 -3.38 -7.40
C ASN A 394 -4.38 -2.40 -6.76
N THR A 395 -4.03 -2.61 -5.49
CA THR A 395 -2.94 -1.85 -4.84
C THR A 395 -1.60 -2.29 -5.43
N TRP A 396 -0.70 -1.34 -5.61
CA TRP A 396 0.65 -1.60 -6.08
C TRP A 396 1.69 -1.29 -5.00
N VAL A 397 2.74 -2.10 -4.93
CA VAL A 397 3.86 -1.89 -3.97
C VAL A 397 5.02 -1.23 -4.68
N SER A 398 5.51 -0.17 -4.06
CA SER A 398 6.46 0.78 -4.59
C SER A 398 7.68 0.90 -3.67
N PRO A 399 8.51 -0.15 -3.56
CA PRO A 399 9.67 -0.13 -2.68
C PRO A 399 10.78 0.76 -3.27
N LEU A 400 11.70 1.20 -2.40
CA LEU A 400 12.90 1.93 -2.79
C LEU A 400 13.67 1.20 -3.90
N GLY A 401 14.25 1.95 -4.83
CA GLY A 401 15.02 1.40 -5.96
C GLY A 401 14.16 0.92 -7.14
N CYS A 402 12.86 1.23 -7.14
CA CYS A 402 12.00 1.04 -8.31
C CYS A 402 11.71 2.39 -8.98
N LEU A 403 11.74 2.43 -10.30
CA LEU A 403 11.33 3.62 -11.06
C LEU A 403 9.80 3.64 -11.20
N GLN A 404 9.19 4.75 -10.78
CA GLN A 404 7.74 4.92 -10.71
C GLN A 404 7.41 6.36 -11.09
N PHE A 405 6.57 6.51 -12.11
CA PHE A 405 6.23 7.83 -12.60
C PHE A 405 4.92 7.81 -13.40
N SER A 406 4.34 8.99 -13.58
CA SER A 406 3.24 9.25 -14.50
C SER A 406 3.62 10.39 -15.45
N LEU A 407 3.47 10.15 -16.75
CA LEU A 407 3.74 11.12 -17.81
C LEU A 407 2.42 11.68 -18.35
N VAL A 408 2.26 13.00 -18.32
CA VAL A 408 1.15 13.71 -18.93
C VAL A 408 1.53 14.14 -20.35
N LEU A 409 0.70 13.79 -21.32
CA LEU A 409 0.78 14.23 -22.72
C LEU A 409 -0.56 14.83 -23.14
N LYS A 410 -0.54 15.69 -24.16
CA LYS A 410 -1.74 16.29 -24.73
C LYS A 410 -1.62 16.35 -26.25
N ALA A 411 -2.66 15.93 -26.95
CA ALA A 411 -2.67 15.92 -28.41
C ALA A 411 -4.06 16.32 -28.96
N PRO A 412 -4.14 17.02 -30.10
CA PRO A 412 -5.39 17.20 -30.82
C PRO A 412 -5.91 15.87 -31.37
N LEU A 413 -7.23 15.63 -31.26
CA LEU A 413 -7.88 14.45 -31.83
C LEU A 413 -7.79 14.40 -33.36
N THR A 414 -7.55 15.54 -34.01
CA THR A 414 -7.28 15.63 -35.45
C THR A 414 -5.95 14.96 -35.83
N THR A 415 -4.94 15.03 -34.95
CA THR A 415 -3.61 14.43 -35.15
C THR A 415 -3.52 13.03 -34.56
N LEU A 416 -4.20 12.77 -33.43
CA LEU A 416 -4.24 11.48 -32.74
C LEU A 416 -5.69 11.05 -32.52
N PRO A 417 -6.32 10.41 -33.52
CA PRO A 417 -7.70 9.96 -33.43
C PRO A 417 -7.94 8.97 -32.29
N ALA A 418 -9.13 9.01 -31.68
CA ALA A 418 -9.47 8.21 -30.50
C ALA A 418 -9.23 6.69 -30.68
N HIS A 419 -9.51 6.15 -31.86
CA HIS A 419 -9.29 4.72 -32.15
C HIS A 419 -7.81 4.29 -32.12
N ARG A 420 -6.87 5.24 -32.21
CA ARG A 420 -5.43 4.95 -32.13
C ARG A 420 -4.87 4.99 -30.72
N LEU A 421 -5.62 5.53 -29.74
CA LEU A 421 -5.14 5.71 -28.37
C LEU A 421 -4.81 4.38 -27.67
N VAL A 422 -5.48 3.29 -28.05
CA VAL A 422 -5.18 1.94 -27.53
C VAL A 422 -3.72 1.53 -27.78
N PHE A 423 -3.12 1.99 -28.87
CA PHE A 423 -1.74 1.65 -29.23
C PHE A 423 -0.69 2.40 -28.39
N LEU A 424 -1.04 3.50 -27.73
CA LEU A 424 -0.10 4.26 -26.89
C LEU A 424 0.45 3.41 -25.75
N GLN A 425 -0.40 2.57 -25.14
CA GLN A 425 0.04 1.66 -24.09
C GLN A 425 1.10 0.67 -24.62
N TYR A 426 0.95 0.21 -25.86
CA TYR A 426 1.87 -0.75 -26.47
C TYR A 426 3.16 -0.07 -26.90
N LEU A 427 3.08 1.11 -27.50
CA LEU A 427 4.25 1.92 -27.85
C LEU A 427 5.09 2.23 -26.60
N PHE A 428 4.42 2.62 -25.51
CA PHE A 428 5.10 2.88 -24.25
C PHE A 428 5.69 1.60 -23.64
N ALA A 429 5.01 0.46 -23.74
CA ALA A 429 5.57 -0.84 -23.31
C ALA A 429 6.83 -1.21 -24.09
N LEU A 430 6.83 -1.01 -25.41
CA LEU A 430 8.00 -1.24 -26.24
C LEU A 430 9.15 -0.31 -25.87
N ALA A 431 8.88 0.99 -25.66
CA ALA A 431 9.89 1.95 -25.21
C ALA A 431 10.51 1.55 -23.87
N VAL A 432 9.72 1.09 -22.90
CA VAL A 432 10.25 0.58 -21.61
C VAL A 432 11.11 -0.66 -21.80
N VAL A 433 10.70 -1.61 -22.66
CA VAL A 433 11.50 -2.82 -22.96
C VAL A 433 12.81 -2.46 -23.65
N GLU A 434 12.78 -1.52 -24.60
CA GLU A 434 13.96 -1.00 -25.27
C GLU A 434 14.93 -0.36 -24.29
N ALA A 435 14.43 0.51 -23.39
CA ALA A 435 15.25 1.10 -22.33
C ALA A 435 15.85 0.04 -21.40
N CYS A 436 15.11 -1.02 -21.08
CA CYS A 436 15.64 -2.11 -20.24
C CYS A 436 16.68 -2.99 -20.94
N ARG A 437 16.67 -3.02 -22.28
CA ARG A 437 17.63 -3.77 -23.11
C ARG A 437 18.93 -3.03 -23.34
N ASP A 438 18.94 -1.72 -23.07
CA ASP A 438 20.18 -0.98 -23.00
C ASP A 438 21.12 -1.61 -21.97
N GLU A 439 22.35 -1.87 -22.39
CA GLU A 439 23.34 -2.57 -21.59
C GLU A 439 23.70 -1.82 -20.31
N GLY A 440 23.62 -0.48 -20.32
CA GLY A 440 23.86 0.36 -19.15
C GLY A 440 22.77 0.25 -18.07
N VAL A 441 21.60 -0.30 -18.40
CA VAL A 441 20.46 -0.38 -17.46
C VAL A 441 20.41 -1.72 -16.73
N LEU A 442 20.19 -2.83 -17.44
CA LEU A 442 20.09 -4.16 -16.84
C LEU A 442 21.26 -5.09 -17.17
N GLY A 443 22.18 -4.66 -18.04
CA GLY A 443 23.19 -5.54 -18.64
C GLY A 443 22.60 -6.45 -19.72
N LYS A 444 23.47 -6.96 -20.59
CA LYS A 444 23.08 -7.71 -21.79
C LYS A 444 22.14 -8.90 -21.52
N GLN A 445 22.53 -9.80 -20.61
CA GLN A 445 21.78 -11.03 -20.32
C GLN A 445 20.37 -10.75 -19.78
N SER A 446 20.26 -9.87 -18.79
CA SER A 446 18.95 -9.57 -18.17
C SER A 446 18.07 -8.71 -19.09
N GLY A 447 18.66 -7.80 -19.86
CA GLY A 447 17.94 -7.01 -20.87
C GLY A 447 17.33 -7.91 -21.96
N GLU A 448 18.11 -8.84 -22.51
CA GLU A 448 17.66 -9.81 -23.52
C GLU A 448 16.52 -10.71 -23.03
N ALA A 449 16.36 -10.88 -21.71
CA ALA A 449 15.28 -11.64 -21.08
C ALA A 449 13.98 -10.84 -20.86
N VAL A 450 13.98 -9.52 -21.09
CA VAL A 450 12.80 -8.67 -20.88
C VAL A 450 11.75 -8.90 -21.98
N ARG A 451 10.50 -9.15 -21.57
CA ARG A 451 9.34 -9.41 -22.44
C ARG A 451 8.12 -8.60 -22.00
N VAL A 452 7.26 -8.28 -22.97
CA VAL A 452 5.92 -7.75 -22.70
C VAL A 452 4.96 -8.93 -22.48
N LYS A 453 4.30 -8.97 -21.33
CA LYS A 453 3.10 -9.78 -21.13
C LYS A 453 1.90 -8.92 -21.44
N TRP A 454 1.26 -9.22 -22.58
CA TRP A 454 0.09 -8.48 -23.05
C TRP A 454 -1.02 -8.45 -21.97
N PRO A 455 -1.72 -7.30 -21.78
CA PRO A 455 -1.62 -6.08 -22.58
C PRO A 455 -0.64 -5.02 -22.05
N ASN A 456 -0.15 -5.13 -20.82
CA ASN A 456 0.42 -3.97 -20.11
C ASN A 456 1.50 -4.28 -19.07
N ASP A 457 1.92 -5.52 -18.93
CA ASP A 457 2.90 -5.90 -17.92
C ASP A 457 4.26 -6.19 -18.54
N ILE A 458 5.33 -5.88 -17.82
CA ILE A 458 6.72 -6.16 -18.22
C ILE A 458 7.25 -7.27 -17.32
N TYR A 459 7.87 -8.28 -17.94
CA TYR A 459 8.40 -9.46 -17.27
C TYR A 459 9.85 -9.70 -17.67
N ILE A 460 10.60 -10.33 -16.76
CA ILE A 460 11.84 -11.03 -17.08
C ILE A 460 11.55 -12.53 -17.07
N VAL A 461 12.08 -13.21 -18.07
CA VAL A 461 11.90 -14.65 -18.27
C VAL A 461 13.26 -15.35 -18.21
N SER A 462 13.38 -16.40 -17.40
CA SER A 462 14.60 -17.22 -17.33
C SER A 462 14.89 -17.92 -18.65
N GLU A 463 16.14 -18.33 -18.88
CA GLU A 463 16.58 -19.05 -20.10
C GLU A 463 15.72 -20.29 -20.42
N ASP A 464 15.26 -21.02 -19.39
CA ASP A 464 14.41 -22.21 -19.56
C ASP A 464 12.89 -21.92 -19.67
N ASP A 465 12.48 -20.64 -19.76
CA ASP A 465 11.09 -20.16 -19.77
C ASP A 465 10.22 -20.53 -18.55
N GLN A 466 10.77 -21.26 -17.57
CA GLN A 466 10.07 -21.76 -16.39
C GLN A 466 9.72 -20.66 -15.38
N VAL A 467 10.59 -19.65 -15.21
CA VAL A 467 10.40 -18.57 -14.23
C VAL A 467 10.07 -17.27 -14.94
N LYS A 468 8.86 -16.74 -14.68
CA LYS A 468 8.39 -15.45 -15.17
C LYS A 468 8.19 -14.50 -13.99
N ARG A 469 9.06 -13.50 -13.86
CA ARG A 469 8.94 -12.48 -12.81
C ARG A 469 8.44 -11.17 -13.40
N LYS A 470 7.34 -10.65 -12.87
CA LYS A 470 6.84 -9.32 -13.22
C LYS A 470 7.81 -8.27 -12.68
N ILE A 471 8.33 -7.42 -13.55
CA ILE A 471 9.28 -6.35 -13.21
C ILE A 471 8.70 -4.95 -13.38
N GLY A 472 7.48 -4.82 -13.93
CA GLY A 472 6.76 -3.56 -14.02
C GLY A 472 5.41 -3.71 -14.72
N GLY A 473 4.71 -2.60 -14.85
CA GLY A 473 3.56 -2.52 -15.73
C GLY A 473 3.11 -1.10 -15.98
N ILE A 474 2.16 -0.98 -16.90
CA ILE A 474 1.75 0.29 -17.49
C ILE A 474 0.26 0.49 -17.31
N LEU A 475 -0.12 1.71 -16.94
CA LEU A 475 -1.50 2.14 -16.80
C LEU A 475 -1.69 3.41 -17.62
N VAL A 476 -2.60 3.39 -18.58
CA VAL A 476 -2.94 4.58 -19.37
C VAL A 476 -4.33 5.05 -19.00
N HIS A 477 -4.46 6.34 -18.68
CA HIS A 477 -5.71 7.04 -18.50
C HIS A 477 -5.83 8.15 -19.54
N THR A 478 -7.03 8.36 -20.10
CA THR A 478 -7.27 9.39 -21.11
C THR A 478 -8.51 10.19 -20.77
N THR A 479 -8.41 11.52 -20.88
CA THR A 479 -9.52 12.47 -20.70
C THR A 479 -9.69 13.27 -21.98
N PHE A 480 -10.92 13.41 -22.45
CA PHE A 480 -11.26 14.13 -23.69
C PHE A 480 -11.91 15.46 -23.35
N MET A 481 -11.38 16.56 -23.87
CA MET A 481 -11.94 17.90 -23.64
C MET A 481 -11.61 18.84 -24.79
N GLY A 482 -12.62 19.53 -25.34
CA GLY A 482 -12.43 20.59 -26.34
C GLY A 482 -11.71 20.15 -27.62
N GLY A 483 -11.96 18.93 -28.11
CA GLY A 483 -11.27 18.39 -29.29
C GLY A 483 -9.83 17.93 -29.04
N MET A 484 -9.35 18.02 -27.80
CA MET A 484 -8.05 17.53 -27.35
C MET A 484 -8.23 16.25 -26.53
N VAL A 485 -7.18 15.43 -26.50
CA VAL A 485 -7.04 14.32 -25.56
C VAL A 485 -5.84 14.58 -24.66
N THR A 486 -6.08 14.52 -23.35
CA THR A 486 -5.02 14.46 -22.32
C THR A 486 -4.80 13.00 -21.96
N ILE A 487 -3.56 12.55 -22.02
CA ILE A 487 -3.14 11.17 -21.79
C ILE A 487 -2.22 11.17 -20.58
N ILE A 488 -2.51 10.31 -19.60
CA ILE A 488 -1.65 10.09 -18.44
C ILE A 488 -1.15 8.65 -18.51
N ILE A 489 0.15 8.49 -18.71
CA ILE A 489 0.81 7.19 -18.82
C ILE A 489 1.59 6.94 -17.53
N GLY A 490 1.07 6.08 -16.67
CA GLY A 490 1.72 5.60 -15.47
C GLY A 490 2.59 4.37 -15.74
N SER A 491 3.86 4.43 -15.34
CA SER A 491 4.74 3.26 -15.21
C SER A 491 4.87 2.93 -13.74
N TYR A 492 4.41 1.74 -13.35
CA TYR A 492 4.38 1.32 -11.95
C TYR A 492 5.44 0.24 -11.68
N ARG A 493 6.40 0.61 -10.80
CA ARG A 493 7.56 -0.19 -10.31
C ARG A 493 8.28 -0.92 -11.43
N LEU A 494 9.13 -0.21 -12.17
CA LEU A 494 10.21 -0.84 -12.91
C LEU A 494 11.32 -1.20 -11.91
N SER A 495 11.38 -2.46 -11.48
CA SER A 495 12.35 -2.92 -10.48
C SER A 495 13.73 -3.10 -11.11
N ILE A 496 14.56 -2.05 -11.10
CA ILE A 496 15.92 -2.05 -11.70
C ILE A 496 16.99 -2.70 -10.80
N HIS A 497 16.82 -2.68 -9.47
CA HIS A 497 17.82 -3.24 -8.53
C HIS A 497 17.61 -4.70 -8.13
N TYR A 498 16.41 -5.26 -8.31
CA TYR A 498 16.11 -6.66 -7.94
C TYR A 498 16.58 -7.70 -8.97
N ILE A 499 17.38 -7.28 -9.95
CA ILE A 499 17.79 -8.08 -11.12
C ILE A 499 19.31 -8.31 -11.15
N ARG A 500 20.10 -7.55 -10.39
CA ARG A 500 21.54 -7.84 -10.27
C ARG A 500 21.73 -9.09 -9.39
N PRO A 501 22.41 -10.15 -9.87
CA PRO A 501 22.90 -11.19 -8.97
C PRO A 501 23.84 -10.56 -7.95
N ALA A 502 23.84 -11.10 -6.73
CA ALA A 502 24.85 -10.80 -5.72
C ALA A 502 26.25 -11.20 -6.21
#